data_AF-A0A814AW98-F1
#
_entry.id   AF-A0A814AW98-F1
#
_cell.length_a   1.000
_cell.length_b   1.000
_cell.length_c   1.000
_cell.angle_alpha   90.00
_cell.angle_beta   90.00
_cell.angle_gamma   90.00
#
_symmetry.space_group_name_H-M   'P 1'
#
loop_
_entity.id
_entity.type
_entity.pdbx_description
1 polymer ?
#
loop_
_entity_poly.entity_id
_entity_poly.type
_entity_poly.pdbx_seq_one_letter_code
_entity_poly.pdbx_strand_id
1 'polypeptide(L)'
;MKLKTFLISHDKTRKYRLNGVRPSTRLPNKETLCHVFRDHMLYTSDQLPPKTDLRKHLTPIEDQSKIGSCTANCLAGAYEYLTKKETDNNINVSRLFIYYNGRIKENPNQHDVTDSGCTMTCIIEAVEESGTCLESIWPYDIAKVNMHPNDQAYQQAKPHKITQAFQINIDLHEMRSCLAHGFPFAFGLKLFSSFDQAARSGVVPTPSKFDLNRQSDGNHALLAVGYSDQSQSFIVRNSWGNEWGDKGYCYIPYDYITNSDLCFDIWTVRKVDTAHFGQDHWDHDDSIDYRQIDSIDNNNNDNDDNNNPTIEDLEDDDQ
;
A
#
# COMPACT_ATOMS: atom_id res chain seq x y z
N MET A 1 6.41 -17.85 -17.15
CA MET A 1 6.76 -16.68 -16.30
C MET A 1 6.84 -15.43 -17.17
N LYS A 2 6.07 -14.37 -16.86
CA LYS A 2 6.34 -13.05 -17.46
C LYS A 2 7.66 -12.54 -16.85
N LEU A 3 8.59 -12.07 -17.68
CA LEU A 3 9.85 -11.49 -17.22
C LEU A 3 9.54 -10.25 -16.36
N LYS A 4 10.20 -10.16 -15.19
CA LYS A 4 10.11 -8.97 -14.33
C LYS A 4 10.84 -7.81 -15.01
N THR A 5 10.20 -6.64 -15.07
CA THR A 5 10.79 -5.44 -15.66
C THR A 5 11.38 -4.56 -14.57
N PHE A 6 12.56 -4.00 -14.83
CA PHE A 6 13.26 -3.13 -13.90
C PHE A 6 13.72 -1.86 -14.60
N LEU A 7 13.59 -0.73 -13.91
CA LEU A 7 14.35 0.48 -14.21
C LEU A 7 15.70 0.35 -13.52
N ILE A 8 16.78 0.50 -14.28
CA ILE A 8 18.15 0.42 -13.76
C ILE A 8 18.61 1.84 -13.47
N SER A 9 19.13 2.08 -12.27
CA SER A 9 19.67 3.40 -11.92
C SER A 9 20.80 3.79 -12.86
N HIS A 10 21.00 5.10 -13.07
CA HIS A 10 22.05 5.62 -13.94
C HIS A 10 23.46 5.10 -13.59
N ASP A 11 23.76 4.92 -12.30
CA ASP A 11 25.01 4.34 -11.79
C ASP A 11 25.06 2.79 -11.87
N LYS A 12 23.97 2.17 -12.31
CA LYS A 12 23.74 0.72 -12.48
C LYS A 12 23.83 -0.10 -11.19
N THR A 13 23.77 0.55 -10.02
CA THR A 13 23.88 -0.14 -8.72
C THR A 13 22.54 -0.65 -8.21
N ARG A 14 21.44 0.00 -8.60
CA ARG A 14 20.07 -0.31 -8.14
C ARG A 14 19.17 -0.71 -9.30
N LYS A 15 18.23 -1.60 -8.99
CA LYS A 15 17.18 -2.06 -9.90
C LYS A 15 15.85 -1.84 -9.23
N TYR A 16 15.05 -0.94 -9.78
CA TYR A 16 13.72 -0.60 -9.28
C TYR A 16 12.69 -1.39 -10.07
N ARG A 17 11.85 -2.14 -9.35
CA ARG A 17 10.87 -2.99 -10.03
C ARG A 17 9.71 -2.15 -10.58
N LEU A 18 9.45 -2.33 -11.86
CA LEU A 18 8.28 -1.79 -12.55
C LEU A 18 7.19 -2.86 -12.72
N ASN A 19 6.04 -2.44 -13.25
CA ASN A 19 4.88 -3.29 -13.52
C ASN A 19 4.28 -3.94 -12.27
N GLY A 20 4.45 -3.29 -11.11
CA GLY A 20 3.74 -3.63 -9.86
C GLY A 20 2.30 -3.09 -9.82
N VAL A 21 1.90 -2.28 -10.80
CA VAL A 21 0.55 -1.70 -10.92
C VAL A 21 0.06 -1.82 -12.36
N ARG A 22 -1.26 -1.84 -12.52
CA ARG A 22 -1.95 -1.84 -13.81
C ARG A 22 -3.28 -1.09 -13.69
N PRO A 23 -3.84 -0.57 -14.79
CA PRO A 23 -5.16 0.04 -14.77
C PRO A 23 -6.22 -0.94 -14.26
N SER A 24 -7.13 -0.45 -13.43
CA SER A 24 -8.29 -1.19 -12.97
C SER A 24 -9.24 -1.42 -14.13
N THR A 25 -9.61 -2.68 -14.35
CA THR A 25 -10.62 -3.06 -15.36
C THR A 25 -12.02 -3.17 -14.76
N ARG A 26 -12.14 -3.10 -13.44
CA ARG A 26 -13.41 -3.10 -12.71
C ARG A 26 -13.71 -1.73 -12.13
N LEU A 27 -14.99 -1.38 -12.11
CA LEU A 27 -15.46 -0.27 -11.29
C LEU A 27 -15.34 -0.66 -9.80
N PRO A 28 -15.11 0.31 -8.90
CA PRO A 28 -15.14 0.05 -7.46
C PRO A 28 -16.50 -0.52 -7.05
N ASN A 29 -16.51 -1.34 -6.00
CA ASN A 29 -17.78 -1.86 -5.46
C ASN A 29 -18.68 -0.69 -4.99
N LYS A 30 -19.99 -0.79 -5.26
CA LYS A 30 -20.99 0.24 -4.90
C LYS A 30 -21.19 0.37 -3.39
N GLU A 31 -20.96 -0.68 -2.62
CA GLU A 31 -21.02 -0.68 -1.15
C GLU A 31 -19.77 -0.07 -0.53
N THR A 32 -18.65 -0.18 -1.23
CA THR A 32 -17.47 0.62 -0.94
C THR A 32 -17.86 2.08 -1.07
N LEU A 33 -17.60 2.89 -0.06
CA LEU A 33 -17.96 4.32 0.00
C LEU A 33 -17.13 5.18 -0.99
N CYS A 34 -16.88 4.65 -2.19
CA CYS A 34 -16.33 5.29 -3.37
C CYS A 34 -17.36 6.27 -3.94
N HIS A 35 -17.49 7.43 -3.32
CA HIS A 35 -18.09 8.55 -4.02
C HIS A 35 -17.08 9.09 -5.04
N VAL A 36 -17.54 9.42 -6.24
CA VAL A 36 -16.76 10.28 -7.13
C VAL A 36 -16.41 11.54 -6.35
N PHE A 37 -15.18 12.05 -6.47
CA PHE A 37 -14.81 13.34 -5.90
C PHE A 37 -15.82 14.40 -6.36
N ARG A 38 -16.67 14.88 -5.45
CA ARG A 38 -17.88 15.64 -5.80
C ARG A 38 -17.57 17.13 -5.92
N ASP A 39 -18.39 17.85 -6.67
CA ASP A 39 -18.25 19.30 -6.91
C ASP A 39 -18.09 20.14 -5.62
N HIS A 40 -18.76 19.77 -4.53
CA HIS A 40 -18.63 20.48 -3.24
C HIS A 40 -17.25 20.31 -2.56
N MET A 41 -16.40 19.42 -3.08
CA MET A 41 -15.01 19.22 -2.68
C MET A 41 -14.01 19.88 -3.64
N LEU A 42 -14.51 20.62 -4.63
CA LEU A 42 -13.69 21.43 -5.53
C LEU A 42 -13.63 22.85 -4.99
N TYR A 43 -12.41 23.39 -4.90
CA TYR A 43 -12.26 24.83 -4.79
C TYR A 43 -12.71 25.47 -6.11
N THR A 44 -13.18 26.70 -6.10
CA THR A 44 -13.22 27.45 -7.37
C THR A 44 -11.79 27.78 -7.78
N SER A 45 -11.51 27.94 -9.08
CA SER A 45 -10.14 28.27 -9.56
C SER A 45 -9.50 29.44 -8.83
N ASP A 46 -10.28 30.49 -8.50
CA ASP A 46 -9.79 31.69 -7.80
C ASP A 46 -9.47 31.47 -6.31
N GLN A 47 -9.88 30.33 -5.74
CA GLN A 47 -9.63 29.95 -4.34
C GLN A 47 -8.44 28.99 -4.19
N LEU A 48 -7.95 28.40 -5.28
CA LEU A 48 -6.82 27.48 -5.20
C LEU A 48 -5.54 28.24 -4.84
N PRO A 49 -4.81 27.84 -3.77
CA PRO A 49 -3.51 28.42 -3.51
C PRO A 49 -2.56 28.10 -4.67
N PRO A 50 -1.61 28.99 -5.00
CA PRO A 50 -0.67 28.76 -6.12
C PRO A 50 0.32 27.62 -5.85
N LYS A 51 0.41 27.16 -4.59
CA LYS A 51 1.27 26.06 -4.15
C LYS A 51 0.65 25.37 -2.95
N THR A 52 0.77 24.04 -2.93
CA THR A 52 0.49 23.22 -1.73
C THR A 52 1.63 22.24 -1.51
N ASP A 53 2.04 22.04 -0.25
CA ASP A 53 3.11 21.10 0.12
C ASP A 53 2.72 20.36 1.41
N LEU A 54 2.38 19.09 1.28
CA LEU A 54 1.91 18.25 2.39
C LEU A 54 3.04 17.51 3.09
N ARG A 55 4.31 17.70 2.70
CA ARG A 55 5.44 16.89 3.19
C ARG A 55 5.66 16.96 4.69
N LYS A 56 5.20 18.04 5.36
CA LYS A 56 5.29 18.21 6.82
C LYS A 56 4.75 17.02 7.62
N HIS A 57 3.66 16.38 7.16
CA HIS A 57 3.04 15.25 7.86
C HIS A 57 3.30 13.90 7.18
N LEU A 58 4.28 13.80 6.26
CA LEU A 58 4.69 12.51 5.74
C LEU A 58 5.67 11.82 6.69
N THR A 59 5.67 10.50 6.66
CA THR A 59 6.65 9.61 7.30
C THR A 59 7.93 9.50 6.46
N PRO A 60 9.03 8.92 7.00
CA PRO A 60 10.25 8.64 6.21
C PRO A 60 9.96 7.86 4.92
N ILE A 61 10.75 8.08 3.86
CA ILE A 61 10.52 7.43 2.54
C ILE A 61 10.69 5.93 2.62
N GLU A 62 9.75 5.23 1.98
CA GLU A 62 9.80 3.78 1.83
C GLU A 62 10.74 3.31 0.72
N ASP A 63 11.27 2.10 0.87
CA ASP A 63 11.97 1.38 -0.20
C ASP A 63 11.22 0.06 -0.48
N GLN A 64 10.63 -0.03 -1.68
CA GLN A 64 9.91 -1.23 -2.11
C GLN A 64 10.84 -2.40 -2.45
N SER A 65 12.15 -2.17 -2.59
CA SER A 65 13.13 -3.15 -3.02
C SER A 65 12.79 -3.75 -4.41
N LYS A 66 12.93 -5.07 -4.57
CA LYS A 66 12.84 -5.77 -5.86
C LYS A 66 11.47 -6.43 -6.11
N ILE A 67 10.45 -6.08 -5.33
CA ILE A 67 9.09 -6.63 -5.43
C ILE A 67 8.08 -5.64 -6.02
N GLY A 68 6.94 -6.14 -6.52
CA GLY A 68 5.94 -5.37 -7.26
C GLY A 68 4.95 -4.59 -6.38
N SER A 69 5.35 -4.16 -5.19
CA SER A 69 4.47 -3.65 -4.13
C SER A 69 4.22 -2.14 -4.19
N CYS A 70 4.46 -1.47 -5.32
CA CYS A 70 4.39 0.00 -5.40
C CYS A 70 3.03 0.58 -4.97
N THR A 71 1.92 -0.10 -5.28
CA THR A 71 0.59 0.31 -4.83
C THR A 71 0.43 0.29 -3.31
N ALA A 72 0.93 -0.76 -2.65
CA ALA A 72 0.91 -0.86 -1.19
C ALA A 72 1.79 0.20 -0.52
N ASN A 73 2.94 0.56 -1.12
CA ASN A 73 3.79 1.63 -0.61
C ASN A 73 3.11 3.01 -0.71
N CYS A 74 2.37 3.26 -1.80
CA CYS A 74 1.57 4.48 -1.94
C CYS A 74 0.46 4.55 -0.89
N LEU A 75 -0.27 3.44 -0.70
CA LEU A 75 -1.36 3.40 0.26
C LEU A 75 -0.85 3.55 1.70
N ALA A 76 0.26 2.88 2.05
CA ALA A 76 0.90 3.03 3.36
C ALA A 76 1.25 4.50 3.63
N GLY A 77 1.92 5.18 2.68
CA GLY A 77 2.26 6.60 2.82
C GLY A 77 1.03 7.52 2.97
N ALA A 78 -0.09 7.22 2.29
CA ALA A 78 -1.33 7.98 2.46
C ALA A 78 -2.01 7.71 3.82
N TYR A 79 -2.04 6.46 4.25
CA TYR A 79 -2.63 6.04 5.53
C TYR A 79 -1.87 6.64 6.72
N GLU A 80 -0.54 6.54 6.69
CA GLU A 80 0.35 7.09 7.71
C GLU A 80 0.27 8.62 7.76
N TYR A 81 0.19 9.28 6.60
CA TYR A 81 -0.03 10.72 6.50
C TYR A 81 -1.29 11.15 7.24
N LEU A 82 -2.41 10.47 6.98
CA LEU A 82 -3.69 10.81 7.60
C LEU A 82 -3.66 10.56 9.11
N THR A 83 -3.11 9.43 9.53
CA THR A 83 -2.97 9.13 10.96
C THR A 83 -2.13 10.18 11.67
N LYS A 84 -0.98 10.55 11.11
CA LYS A 84 -0.13 11.60 11.68
C LYS A 84 -0.79 12.97 11.67
N LYS A 85 -1.51 13.32 10.60
CA LYS A 85 -2.26 14.58 10.51
C LYS A 85 -3.36 14.68 11.59
N GLU A 86 -3.99 13.56 11.92
CA GLU A 86 -5.10 13.52 12.89
C GLU A 86 -4.62 13.39 14.35
N THR A 87 -3.59 12.58 14.59
CA THR A 87 -3.17 12.18 15.95
C THR A 87 -1.82 12.74 16.39
N ASP A 88 -1.08 13.38 15.49
CA ASP A 88 0.34 13.77 15.64
C ASP A 88 1.32 12.61 15.90
N ASN A 89 0.84 11.36 15.82
CA ASN A 89 1.67 10.16 16.00
C ASN A 89 2.17 9.61 14.67
N ASN A 90 3.45 9.24 14.63
CA ASN A 90 3.99 8.46 13.52
C ASN A 90 3.62 6.99 13.72
N ILE A 91 3.11 6.37 12.66
CA ILE A 91 2.94 4.93 12.57
C ILE A 91 3.66 4.42 11.32
N ASN A 92 3.93 3.12 11.26
CA ASN A 92 4.42 2.44 10.06
C ASN A 92 3.53 1.22 9.83
N VAL A 93 2.75 1.23 8.76
CA VAL A 93 1.79 0.16 8.46
C VAL A 93 2.42 -0.91 7.57
N SER A 94 2.03 -2.17 7.75
CA SER A 94 2.63 -3.29 7.02
C SER A 94 2.31 -3.23 5.54
N ARG A 95 3.32 -2.90 4.74
CA ARG A 95 3.19 -2.86 3.27
C ARG A 95 2.98 -4.24 2.68
N LEU A 96 3.56 -5.30 3.28
CA LEU A 96 3.32 -6.67 2.81
C LEU A 96 1.93 -7.18 3.16
N PHE A 97 1.35 -6.79 4.29
CA PHE A 97 -0.03 -7.13 4.63
C PHE A 97 -0.99 -6.49 3.63
N ILE A 98 -0.84 -5.20 3.37
CA ILE A 98 -1.62 -4.45 2.37
C ILE A 98 -1.46 -5.12 0.99
N TYR A 99 -0.22 -5.39 0.58
CA TYR A 99 0.07 -5.96 -0.75
C TYR A 99 -0.46 -7.39 -0.93
N TYR A 100 -0.40 -8.22 0.11
CA TYR A 100 -0.96 -9.58 0.07
C TYR A 100 -2.48 -9.55 -0.10
N ASN A 101 -3.18 -8.83 0.77
CA ASN A 101 -4.63 -8.75 0.75
C ASN A 101 -5.15 -8.11 -0.54
N GLY A 102 -4.46 -7.10 -1.09
CA GLY A 102 -4.81 -6.53 -2.40
C GLY A 102 -4.76 -7.57 -3.53
N ARG A 103 -3.74 -8.43 -3.57
CA ARG A 103 -3.62 -9.47 -4.61
C ARG A 103 -4.66 -10.57 -4.48
N ILE A 104 -5.02 -10.95 -3.25
CA ILE A 104 -6.15 -11.84 -2.97
C ILE A 104 -7.45 -11.20 -3.46
N LYS A 105 -7.68 -9.93 -3.14
CA LYS A 105 -8.86 -9.15 -3.56
C LYS A 105 -9.01 -9.02 -5.07
N GLU A 106 -7.88 -8.98 -5.77
CA GLU A 106 -7.82 -8.90 -7.23
C GLU A 106 -8.03 -10.26 -7.91
N ASN A 107 -7.51 -11.34 -7.30
CA ASN A 107 -7.56 -12.70 -7.85
C ASN A 107 -8.08 -13.70 -6.79
N PRO A 108 -9.36 -13.61 -6.37
CA PRO A 108 -9.87 -14.37 -5.21
C PRO A 108 -9.85 -15.89 -5.39
N ASN A 109 -9.81 -16.38 -6.64
CA ASN A 109 -9.77 -17.81 -6.96
C ASN A 109 -8.35 -18.34 -7.20
N GLN A 110 -7.32 -17.51 -7.05
CA GLN A 110 -5.94 -17.89 -7.29
C GLN A 110 -5.40 -18.66 -6.08
N HIS A 111 -5.06 -19.93 -6.29
CA HIS A 111 -4.57 -20.81 -5.21
C HIS A 111 -3.19 -20.39 -4.72
N ASP A 112 -2.28 -20.04 -5.65
CA ASP A 112 -0.93 -19.59 -5.32
C ASP A 112 -0.79 -18.08 -5.52
N VAL A 113 -0.68 -17.32 -4.42
CA VAL A 113 -0.37 -15.89 -4.52
C VAL A 113 1.02 -15.71 -5.11
N THR A 114 1.13 -14.91 -6.16
CA THR A 114 2.42 -14.57 -6.77
C THR A 114 2.66 -13.07 -6.69
N ASP A 115 3.91 -12.68 -6.82
CA ASP A 115 4.30 -11.26 -6.84
C ASP A 115 4.00 -10.70 -8.24
N SER A 116 2.73 -10.43 -8.50
CA SER A 116 2.16 -10.05 -9.80
C SER A 116 1.82 -8.56 -9.92
N GLY A 117 2.04 -7.78 -8.87
CA GLY A 117 1.50 -6.43 -8.73
C GLY A 117 0.00 -6.45 -8.42
N CYS A 118 -0.58 -5.28 -8.21
CA CYS A 118 -2.00 -5.14 -7.91
C CYS A 118 -2.54 -3.78 -8.38
N THR A 119 -3.82 -3.67 -8.72
CA THR A 119 -4.46 -2.37 -8.97
C THR A 119 -4.60 -1.56 -7.68
N MET A 120 -4.68 -0.23 -7.80
CA MET A 120 -4.91 0.63 -6.62
C MET A 120 -6.30 0.38 -6.02
N THR A 121 -7.30 0.13 -6.86
CA THR A 121 -8.67 -0.17 -6.45
C THR A 121 -8.74 -1.39 -5.53
N CYS A 122 -8.09 -2.50 -5.89
CA CYS A 122 -8.09 -3.71 -5.04
C CYS A 122 -7.33 -3.49 -3.74
N ILE A 123 -6.29 -2.66 -3.76
CA ILE A 123 -5.50 -2.31 -2.57
C ILE A 123 -6.33 -1.50 -1.58
N ILE A 124 -7.11 -0.53 -2.06
CA ILE A 124 -8.01 0.26 -1.21
C ILE A 124 -9.12 -0.62 -0.65
N GLU A 125 -9.82 -1.38 -1.49
CA GLU A 125 -10.91 -2.27 -1.05
C GLU A 125 -10.43 -3.34 -0.06
N ALA A 126 -9.21 -3.85 -0.24
CA ALA A 126 -8.62 -4.80 0.71
C ALA A 126 -8.42 -4.19 2.10
N VAL A 127 -8.03 -2.91 2.19
CA VAL A 127 -7.83 -2.22 3.48
C VAL A 127 -9.14 -1.70 4.07
N GLU A 128 -10.17 -1.44 3.25
CA GLU A 128 -11.54 -1.20 3.75
C GLU A 128 -12.13 -2.47 4.40
N GLU A 129 -11.83 -3.64 3.84
CA GLU A 129 -12.35 -4.92 4.33
C GLU A 129 -11.54 -5.49 5.49
N SER A 130 -10.23 -5.64 5.31
CA SER A 130 -9.34 -6.32 6.25
C SER A 130 -8.64 -5.36 7.22
N GLY A 131 -8.59 -4.06 6.90
CA GLY A 131 -7.75 -3.08 7.59
C GLY A 131 -6.26 -3.26 7.30
N THR A 132 -5.42 -2.77 8.20
CA THR A 132 -3.96 -2.95 8.15
C THR A 132 -3.34 -3.08 9.53
N CYS A 133 -2.23 -3.80 9.64
CA CYS A 133 -1.46 -3.90 10.89
C CYS A 133 -0.20 -3.01 10.82
N LEU A 134 0.51 -2.90 11.93
CA LEU A 134 1.83 -2.30 11.97
C LEU A 134 2.84 -3.17 11.22
N GLU A 135 3.83 -2.53 10.61
CA GLU A 135 4.93 -3.24 9.97
C GLU A 135 5.79 -4.01 10.98
N SER A 136 5.75 -3.67 12.27
CA SER A 136 6.38 -4.50 13.32
C SER A 136 5.70 -5.87 13.51
N ILE A 137 4.40 -5.98 13.22
CA ILE A 137 3.64 -7.24 13.32
C ILE A 137 3.81 -8.09 12.06
N TRP A 138 3.84 -7.45 10.89
CA TRP A 138 4.14 -8.12 9.63
C TRP A 138 5.25 -7.37 8.87
N PRO A 139 6.54 -7.67 9.16
CA PRO A 139 7.69 -6.93 8.63
C PRO A 139 7.83 -6.98 7.12
N TYR A 140 8.46 -5.94 6.56
CA TYR A 140 8.82 -5.84 5.14
C TYR A 140 10.00 -6.75 4.77
N ASP A 141 9.84 -8.05 4.98
CA ASP A 141 10.74 -9.09 4.51
C ASP A 141 10.28 -9.58 3.14
N ILE A 142 10.99 -9.21 2.08
CA ILE A 142 10.60 -9.55 0.70
C ILE A 142 10.54 -11.06 0.43
N ALA A 143 11.13 -11.92 1.28
CA ALA A 143 10.95 -13.37 1.19
C ALA A 143 9.49 -13.78 1.52
N LYS A 144 8.79 -12.99 2.33
CA LYS A 144 7.39 -13.18 2.71
C LYS A 144 6.40 -12.59 1.71
N VAL A 145 6.85 -12.11 0.55
CA VAL A 145 6.00 -11.42 -0.43
C VAL A 145 4.77 -12.24 -0.83
N ASN A 146 4.83 -13.57 -0.83
CA ASN A 146 3.68 -14.42 -1.17
C ASN A 146 3.11 -15.18 0.01
N MET A 147 3.67 -14.98 1.22
CA MET A 147 3.22 -15.68 2.41
C MET A 147 1.94 -15.05 2.95
N HIS A 148 0.99 -15.92 3.31
CA HIS A 148 -0.23 -15.50 4.02
C HIS A 148 0.15 -14.87 5.38
N PRO A 149 -0.31 -13.64 5.69
CA PRO A 149 -0.09 -13.03 6.99
C PRO A 149 -0.67 -13.89 8.12
N ASN A 150 -0.02 -13.91 9.28
CA ASN A 150 -0.49 -14.69 10.41
C ASN A 150 -1.75 -14.09 11.06
N ASP A 151 -2.43 -14.88 11.91
CA ASP A 151 -3.65 -14.45 12.58
C ASP A 151 -3.47 -13.19 13.43
N GLN A 152 -2.30 -13.01 14.05
CA GLN A 152 -1.96 -11.81 14.80
C GLN A 152 -2.01 -10.54 13.93
N ALA A 153 -1.52 -10.62 12.68
CA ALA A 153 -1.61 -9.52 11.74
C ALA A 153 -3.07 -9.18 11.39
N TYR A 154 -3.90 -10.19 11.13
CA TYR A 154 -5.33 -9.99 10.85
C TYR A 154 -6.11 -9.48 12.06
N GLN A 155 -5.80 -9.97 13.27
CA GLN A 155 -6.41 -9.48 14.51
C GLN A 155 -6.12 -8.01 14.75
N GLN A 156 -4.85 -7.60 14.61
CA GLN A 156 -4.50 -6.18 14.72
C GLN A 156 -5.09 -5.36 13.56
N ALA A 157 -5.26 -5.92 12.37
CA ALA A 157 -5.76 -5.16 11.23
C ALA A 157 -7.24 -4.76 11.33
N LYS A 158 -8.09 -5.60 11.96
CA LYS A 158 -9.55 -5.43 12.05
C LYS A 158 -10.05 -4.00 12.36
N PRO A 159 -9.52 -3.29 13.38
CA PRO A 159 -9.98 -1.93 13.73
C PRO A 159 -9.28 -0.80 12.95
N HIS A 160 -8.34 -1.09 12.05
CA HIS A 160 -7.51 -0.08 11.37
C HIS A 160 -7.82 -0.03 9.87
N LYS A 161 -9.03 0.41 9.53
CA LYS A 161 -9.55 0.39 8.15
C LYS A 161 -9.46 1.74 7.47
N ILE A 162 -9.61 1.72 6.16
CA ILE A 162 -10.04 2.91 5.42
C ILE A 162 -11.55 2.99 5.57
N THR A 163 -12.06 4.17 5.95
CA THR A 163 -13.50 4.41 6.11
C THR A 163 -14.05 5.39 5.08
N GLN A 164 -13.16 6.09 4.35
CA GLN A 164 -13.55 6.94 3.24
C GLN A 164 -12.40 7.09 2.23
N ALA A 165 -12.68 6.79 0.96
CA ALA A 165 -11.77 7.01 -0.17
C ALA A 165 -12.56 7.35 -1.43
N PHE A 166 -11.94 8.12 -2.34
CA PHE A 166 -12.58 8.61 -3.57
C PHE A 166 -11.67 8.44 -4.78
N GLN A 167 -12.27 8.15 -5.93
CA GLN A 167 -11.61 8.31 -7.22
C GLN A 167 -11.58 9.78 -7.61
N ILE A 168 -10.46 10.20 -8.19
CA ILE A 168 -10.28 11.55 -8.74
C ILE A 168 -10.17 11.43 -10.27
N ASN A 169 -10.78 12.36 -11.00
CA ASN A 169 -10.64 12.37 -12.45
C ASN A 169 -9.23 12.79 -12.88
N ILE A 170 -8.86 12.45 -14.11
CA ILE A 170 -7.64 12.96 -14.73
C ILE A 170 -7.87 14.41 -15.16
N ASP A 171 -7.96 15.29 -14.17
CA ASP A 171 -8.22 16.72 -14.33
C ASP A 171 -7.31 17.53 -13.39
N LEU A 172 -6.62 18.52 -13.96
CA LEU A 172 -5.62 19.30 -13.21
C LEU A 172 -6.25 20.04 -12.02
N HIS A 173 -7.46 20.57 -12.21
CA HIS A 173 -8.13 21.37 -11.21
C HIS A 173 -8.64 20.49 -10.05
N GLU A 174 -9.20 19.31 -10.35
CA GLU A 174 -9.60 18.33 -9.32
C GLU A 174 -8.39 17.83 -8.51
N MET A 175 -7.30 17.44 -9.18
CA MET A 175 -6.09 16.95 -8.51
C MET A 175 -5.48 18.02 -7.60
N ARG A 176 -5.39 19.26 -8.07
CA ARG A 176 -4.93 20.39 -7.26
C ARG A 176 -5.88 20.68 -6.10
N SER A 177 -7.20 20.62 -6.33
CA SER A 177 -8.20 20.77 -5.28
C SER A 177 -8.05 19.70 -4.20
N CYS A 178 -7.83 18.44 -4.56
CA CYS A 178 -7.59 17.36 -3.59
C CYS A 178 -6.41 17.70 -2.66
N LEU A 179 -5.28 18.09 -3.26
CA LEU A 179 -4.07 18.43 -2.50
C LEU A 179 -4.27 19.69 -1.64
N ALA A 180 -4.93 20.72 -2.16
CA ALA A 180 -5.23 21.97 -1.44
C ALA A 180 -6.16 21.73 -0.23
N HIS A 181 -7.02 20.72 -0.27
CA HIS A 181 -7.79 20.27 0.90
C HIS A 181 -6.94 19.50 1.92
N GLY A 182 -5.66 19.28 1.65
CA GLY A 182 -4.72 18.60 2.54
C GLY A 182 -4.81 17.08 2.45
N PHE A 183 -5.10 16.53 1.27
CA PHE A 183 -5.19 15.09 1.05
C PHE A 183 -4.29 14.65 -0.11
N PRO A 184 -3.30 13.77 0.15
CA PRO A 184 -2.55 13.10 -0.90
C PRO A 184 -3.46 12.28 -1.83
N PHE A 185 -3.01 12.04 -3.05
CA PHE A 185 -3.63 11.07 -3.93
C PHE A 185 -2.59 10.13 -4.55
N ALA A 186 -2.91 8.84 -4.58
CA ALA A 186 -2.14 7.82 -5.26
C ALA A 186 -2.58 7.71 -6.72
N PHE A 187 -1.67 7.36 -7.62
CA PHE A 187 -1.96 7.19 -9.04
C PHE A 187 -1.00 6.21 -9.68
N GLY A 188 -1.45 5.56 -10.75
CA GLY A 188 -0.60 4.80 -11.67
C GLY A 188 -0.08 5.67 -12.81
N LEU A 189 1.18 5.48 -13.17
CA LEU A 189 1.84 6.21 -14.25
C LEU A 189 2.66 5.27 -15.13
N LYS A 190 2.53 5.41 -16.45
CA LYS A 190 3.45 4.80 -17.42
C LYS A 190 4.78 5.53 -17.37
N LEU A 191 5.85 4.81 -17.05
CA LEU A 191 7.22 5.34 -17.01
C LEU A 191 7.97 5.03 -18.30
N PHE A 192 8.90 5.93 -18.62
CA PHE A 192 9.86 5.80 -19.72
C PHE A 192 11.28 5.89 -19.16
N SER A 193 12.26 5.52 -19.95
CA SER A 193 13.68 5.48 -19.56
C SER A 193 14.18 6.87 -19.17
N SER A 194 13.57 7.92 -19.73
CA SER A 194 13.84 9.32 -19.35
C SER A 194 13.49 9.63 -17.88
N PHE A 195 12.65 8.82 -17.22
CA PHE A 195 12.34 8.96 -15.80
C PHE A 195 13.58 8.78 -14.90
N ASP A 196 14.57 7.96 -15.32
CA ASP A 196 15.80 7.77 -14.56
C ASP A 196 16.65 9.05 -14.44
N GLN A 197 16.44 10.03 -15.33
CA GLN A 197 17.10 11.34 -15.22
C GLN A 197 16.73 12.07 -13.91
N ALA A 198 15.58 11.76 -13.33
CA ALA A 198 15.15 12.30 -12.06
C ALA A 198 15.90 11.69 -10.86
N ALA A 199 16.68 10.61 -11.03
CA ALA A 199 17.29 9.86 -9.93
C ALA A 199 18.24 10.69 -9.03
N ARG A 200 18.71 11.85 -9.50
CA ARG A 200 19.56 12.77 -8.71
C ARG A 200 18.83 14.01 -8.20
N SER A 201 18.02 14.65 -9.03
CA SER A 201 17.40 15.95 -8.72
C SER A 201 15.93 15.85 -8.31
N GLY A 202 15.31 14.70 -8.52
CA GLY A 202 13.87 14.52 -8.47
C GLY A 202 13.11 15.15 -9.66
N VAL A 203 13.74 15.95 -10.51
CA VAL A 203 13.04 16.64 -11.61
C VAL A 203 12.78 15.66 -12.75
N VAL A 204 11.50 15.35 -12.98
CA VAL A 204 11.08 14.41 -14.04
C VAL A 204 10.88 15.18 -15.34
N PRO A 205 11.53 14.78 -16.44
CA PRO A 205 11.28 15.38 -17.74
C PRO A 205 9.90 14.98 -18.27
N THR A 206 9.21 15.89 -18.97
CA THR A 206 8.03 15.52 -19.74
C THR A 206 8.41 14.49 -20.82
N PRO A 207 7.64 13.40 -21.00
CA PRO A 207 7.92 12.42 -22.05
C PRO A 207 7.97 13.09 -23.43
N SER A 208 9.07 12.86 -24.13
CA SER A 208 9.26 13.32 -25.50
C SER A 208 8.36 12.55 -26.47
N LYS A 209 8.13 13.08 -27.68
CA LYS A 209 7.47 12.32 -28.76
C LYS A 209 8.16 10.98 -29.03
N PHE A 210 9.48 10.91 -28.86
CA PHE A 210 10.23 9.67 -29.00
C PHE A 210 9.93 8.68 -27.86
N ASP A 211 9.66 9.15 -26.65
CA ASP A 211 9.18 8.31 -25.53
C ASP A 211 7.78 7.77 -25.84
N LEU A 212 6.87 8.62 -26.28
CA LEU A 212 5.47 8.25 -26.56
C LEU A 212 5.33 7.29 -27.75
N ASN A 213 6.24 7.34 -28.73
CA ASN A 213 6.22 6.47 -29.90
C ASN A 213 6.86 5.09 -29.67
N ARG A 214 7.44 4.83 -28.49
CA ARG A 214 7.97 3.52 -28.12
C ARG A 214 7.14 2.88 -27.01
N GLN A 215 7.33 1.58 -26.81
CA GLN A 215 6.71 0.88 -25.69
C GLN A 215 7.24 1.47 -24.37
N SER A 216 6.34 1.81 -23.45
CA SER A 216 6.70 2.24 -22.09
C SER A 216 7.54 1.18 -21.38
N ASP A 217 8.48 1.61 -20.54
CA ASP A 217 9.34 0.69 -19.77
C ASP A 217 8.58 0.00 -18.64
N GLY A 218 7.44 0.55 -18.24
CA GLY A 218 6.48 -0.13 -17.39
C GLY A 218 5.61 0.84 -16.61
N ASN A 219 4.74 0.27 -15.81
CA ASN A 219 3.83 1.01 -14.95
C ASN A 219 4.41 1.10 -13.53
N HIS A 220 4.20 2.24 -12.88
CA HIS A 220 4.57 2.44 -11.48
C HIS A 220 3.49 3.22 -10.74
N ALA A 221 3.34 2.97 -9.44
CA ALA A 221 2.40 3.69 -8.59
C ALA A 221 3.18 4.69 -7.72
N LEU A 222 2.65 5.91 -7.62
CA LEU A 222 3.27 7.03 -6.93
C LEU A 222 2.22 7.78 -6.08
N LEU A 223 2.67 8.57 -5.11
CA LEU A 223 1.78 9.36 -4.24
C LEU A 223 2.04 10.86 -4.43
N ALA A 224 1.08 11.59 -4.99
CA ALA A 224 1.12 13.05 -5.07
C ALA A 224 0.84 13.67 -3.70
N VAL A 225 1.70 14.59 -3.29
CA VAL A 225 1.71 15.20 -1.94
C VAL A 225 1.85 16.72 -1.99
N GLY A 226 1.71 17.33 -3.16
CA GLY A 226 1.74 18.77 -3.33
C GLY A 226 1.78 19.17 -4.80
N TYR A 227 1.73 20.48 -5.05
CA TYR A 227 1.85 21.06 -6.37
C TYR A 227 2.41 22.48 -6.30
N SER A 228 2.91 22.99 -7.42
CA SER A 228 3.44 24.35 -7.54
C SER A 228 3.17 24.88 -8.93
N ASP A 229 2.38 25.95 -9.02
CA ASP A 229 2.05 26.61 -10.29
C ASP A 229 3.25 27.35 -10.89
N GLN A 230 4.21 27.78 -10.07
CA GLN A 230 5.43 28.40 -10.57
C GLN A 230 6.26 27.40 -11.41
N SER A 231 6.30 26.13 -10.99
CA SER A 231 7.05 25.07 -11.65
C SER A 231 6.19 24.19 -12.56
N GLN A 232 4.88 24.42 -12.59
CA GLN A 232 3.89 23.60 -13.32
C GLN A 232 4.07 22.10 -13.06
N SER A 233 4.25 21.74 -11.78
CA SER A 233 4.58 20.37 -11.39
C SER A 233 3.93 19.95 -10.07
N PHE A 234 3.62 18.65 -9.99
CA PHE A 234 3.25 17.99 -8.74
C PHE A 234 4.50 17.60 -7.96
N ILE A 235 4.42 17.71 -6.63
CA ILE A 235 5.38 17.13 -5.69
C ILE A 235 4.92 15.71 -5.42
N VAL A 236 5.78 14.73 -5.71
CA VAL A 236 5.42 13.31 -5.71
C VAL A 236 6.39 12.55 -4.81
N ARG A 237 5.83 11.73 -3.93
CA ARG A 237 6.56 10.79 -3.08
C ARG A 237 6.73 9.47 -3.83
N ASN A 238 7.97 9.02 -3.97
CA ASN A 238 8.31 7.71 -4.53
C ASN A 238 8.58 6.70 -3.40
N SER A 239 8.79 5.43 -3.77
CA SER A 239 9.04 4.30 -2.87
C SER A 239 10.33 3.56 -3.21
N TRP A 240 11.39 4.29 -3.58
CA TRP A 240 12.69 3.76 -4.00
C TRP A 240 13.83 4.15 -3.05
N GLY A 241 13.47 4.45 -1.79
CA GLY A 241 14.40 4.92 -0.77
C GLY A 241 14.72 6.42 -0.87
N ASN A 242 15.25 6.97 0.22
CA ASN A 242 15.62 8.37 0.34
C ASN A 242 16.84 8.78 -0.50
N GLU A 243 17.66 7.82 -0.96
CA GLU A 243 18.83 8.12 -1.81
C GLU A 243 18.46 8.35 -3.28
N TRP A 244 17.20 8.08 -3.68
CA TRP A 244 16.72 8.32 -5.03
C TRP A 244 16.02 9.67 -5.14
N GLY A 245 16.26 10.42 -6.22
CA GLY A 245 15.60 11.69 -6.49
C GLY A 245 15.98 12.78 -5.48
N ASP A 246 15.05 13.69 -5.20
CA ASP A 246 15.21 14.67 -4.13
C ASP A 246 14.76 14.04 -2.80
N LYS A 247 15.67 13.32 -2.15
CA LYS A 247 15.43 12.65 -0.87
C LYS A 247 14.21 11.71 -0.89
N GLY A 248 14.04 10.95 -1.98
CA GLY A 248 12.90 10.06 -2.23
C GLY A 248 11.70 10.72 -2.91
N TYR A 249 11.75 12.02 -3.17
CA TYR A 249 10.71 12.76 -3.88
C TYR A 249 11.10 13.06 -5.32
N CYS A 250 10.09 13.25 -6.15
CA CYS A 250 10.23 13.78 -7.49
C CYS A 250 9.21 14.87 -7.79
N TYR A 251 9.45 15.61 -8.86
CA TYR A 251 8.65 16.72 -9.34
C TYR A 251 8.21 16.39 -10.75
N ILE A 252 6.92 16.08 -10.92
CA ILE A 252 6.36 15.58 -12.18
C ILE A 252 5.55 16.69 -12.85
N PRO A 253 5.82 17.05 -14.12
CA PRO A 253 5.06 18.06 -14.85
C PRO A 253 3.56 17.78 -14.87
N TYR A 254 2.74 18.83 -14.79
CA TYR A 254 1.28 18.72 -14.86
C TYR A 254 0.84 17.92 -16.10
N ASP A 255 1.33 18.31 -17.27
CA ASP A 255 0.98 17.68 -18.56
C ASP A 255 1.26 16.17 -18.61
N TYR A 256 2.19 15.66 -17.80
CA TYR A 256 2.46 14.22 -17.75
C TYR A 256 1.37 13.50 -16.95
N ILE A 257 1.04 13.98 -15.75
CA ILE A 257 0.03 13.35 -14.89
C ILE A 257 -1.39 13.58 -15.44
N THR A 258 -1.64 14.68 -16.14
CA THR A 258 -2.95 14.97 -16.74
C THR A 258 -3.16 14.35 -18.12
N ASN A 259 -2.19 13.56 -18.61
CA ASN A 259 -2.35 12.80 -19.84
C ASN A 259 -3.03 11.45 -19.56
N SER A 260 -4.26 11.28 -20.03
CA SER A 260 -5.08 10.08 -19.81
C SER A 260 -4.54 8.80 -20.47
N ASP A 261 -3.63 8.91 -21.43
CA ASP A 261 -2.95 7.75 -22.01
C ASP A 261 -1.81 7.25 -21.12
N LEU A 262 -1.34 8.06 -20.17
CA LEU A 262 -0.16 7.80 -19.35
C LEU A 262 -0.49 7.61 -17.87
N CYS A 263 -1.47 8.34 -17.35
CA CYS A 263 -1.94 8.27 -15.97
C CYS A 263 -3.23 7.47 -15.85
N PHE A 264 -3.42 6.75 -14.75
CA PHE A 264 -4.59 5.92 -14.48
C PHE A 264 -4.76 5.63 -12.99
N ASP A 265 -5.90 5.06 -12.58
CA ASP A 265 -6.19 4.61 -11.21
C ASP A 265 -5.85 5.65 -10.12
N ILE A 266 -6.44 6.84 -10.21
CA ILE A 266 -6.20 7.93 -9.26
C ILE A 266 -7.17 7.83 -8.09
N TRP A 267 -6.61 7.81 -6.88
CA TRP A 267 -7.35 7.64 -5.64
C TRP A 267 -6.85 8.53 -4.52
N THR A 268 -7.77 9.07 -3.72
CA THR A 268 -7.44 9.72 -2.44
C THR A 268 -8.12 9.00 -1.30
N VAL A 269 -7.37 8.73 -0.24
CA VAL A 269 -7.93 8.30 1.05
C VAL A 269 -8.24 9.55 1.85
N ARG A 270 -9.43 9.60 2.45
CA ARG A 270 -9.95 10.77 3.18
C ARG A 270 -10.11 10.51 4.66
N LYS A 271 -10.37 9.26 5.04
CA LYS A 271 -10.52 8.87 6.43
C LYS A 271 -10.03 7.45 6.63
N VAL A 272 -9.29 7.27 7.71
CA VAL A 272 -8.83 5.98 8.22
C VAL A 272 -9.27 5.87 9.67
N ASP A 273 -9.45 4.66 10.17
CA ASP A 273 -9.63 4.44 11.60
C ASP A 273 -8.30 4.64 12.32
N THR A 274 -8.26 5.63 13.20
CA THR A 274 -7.10 6.03 14.01
C THR A 274 -7.17 5.47 15.43
N ALA A 275 -7.99 4.44 15.65
CA ALA A 275 -7.99 3.68 16.91
C ALA A 275 -6.53 3.34 17.25
N HIS A 276 -6.12 3.62 18.50
CA HIS A 276 -4.71 3.64 18.83
C HIS A 276 -4.11 2.25 18.63
N PHE A 277 -3.16 2.13 17.69
CA PHE A 277 -2.28 0.97 17.59
C PHE A 277 -1.58 0.78 18.95
N GLY A 278 -2.11 -0.08 19.81
CA GLY A 278 -1.52 -0.38 21.12
C GLY A 278 -2.20 0.22 22.36
N GLN A 279 -3.49 0.58 22.33
CA GLN A 279 -4.30 0.39 23.54
C GLN A 279 -5.05 -0.93 23.40
N ASP A 280 -4.49 -1.93 24.06
CA ASP A 280 -5.16 -3.12 24.50
C ASP A 280 -6.49 -2.74 25.18
N HIS A 281 -7.59 -2.68 24.43
CA HIS A 281 -8.88 -3.09 24.95
C HIS A 281 -8.85 -4.62 25.05
N TRP A 282 -7.95 -5.14 25.90
CA TRP A 282 -8.25 -6.33 26.66
C TRP A 282 -9.24 -5.86 27.71
N ASP A 283 -10.49 -5.69 27.30
CA ASP A 283 -11.58 -5.86 28.25
C ASP A 283 -11.33 -7.25 28.83
N HIS A 284 -10.87 -7.27 30.08
CA HIS A 284 -10.89 -8.47 30.89
C HIS A 284 -12.37 -8.84 30.97
N ASP A 285 -12.82 -9.70 30.07
CA ASP A 285 -13.98 -10.53 30.32
C ASP A 285 -13.58 -11.53 31.40
N ASP A 286 -13.51 -11.03 32.64
CA ASP A 286 -13.48 -11.83 33.86
C ASP A 286 -14.88 -12.45 34.07
N SER A 287 -15.32 -13.25 33.10
CA SER A 287 -16.48 -14.13 33.25
C SER A 287 -16.26 -15.51 32.64
N ILE A 288 -15.05 -16.06 32.76
CA ILE A 288 -14.90 -17.52 32.78
C ILE A 288 -14.90 -17.97 34.24
N ASP A 289 -16.08 -18.35 34.70
CA ASP A 289 -16.30 -18.98 36.01
C ASP A 289 -15.67 -20.38 36.05
N TYR A 290 -14.44 -20.47 36.54
CA TYR A 290 -13.75 -21.74 36.82
C TYR A 290 -14.20 -22.41 38.13
N ARG A 291 -15.43 -22.18 38.63
CA ARG A 291 -15.96 -22.86 39.85
C ARG A 291 -17.07 -23.88 39.61
N GLN A 292 -17.11 -24.53 38.46
CA GLN A 292 -17.94 -25.74 38.27
C GLN A 292 -17.23 -26.88 37.54
N ILE A 293 -16.04 -27.28 37.98
CA ILE A 293 -15.53 -28.63 37.69
C ILE A 293 -14.81 -29.13 38.94
N ASP A 294 -15.59 -29.49 39.96
CA ASP A 294 -15.17 -30.35 41.07
C ASP A 294 -16.43 -30.90 41.77
N SER A 295 -17.18 -31.73 41.05
CA SER A 295 -18.03 -32.77 41.64
C SER A 295 -18.63 -33.62 40.52
N ILE A 296 -17.95 -34.69 40.13
CA ILE A 296 -18.52 -36.02 39.87
C ILE A 296 -17.31 -36.94 39.92
N ASP A 297 -17.14 -37.56 41.09
CA ASP A 297 -16.33 -38.74 41.25
C ASP A 297 -17.28 -39.88 41.59
N ASN A 298 -16.96 -41.06 41.05
CA ASN A 298 -17.52 -42.38 41.34
C ASN A 298 -18.84 -42.80 40.66
N ASN A 299 -18.73 -43.60 39.60
CA ASN A 299 -18.83 -45.06 39.77
C ASN A 299 -18.52 -45.86 38.48
N ASN A 300 -17.51 -46.72 38.65
CA ASN A 300 -17.46 -48.13 38.23
C ASN A 300 -17.12 -48.55 36.79
N ASN A 301 -15.89 -49.10 36.73
CA ASN A 301 -15.56 -50.51 36.41
C ASN A 301 -14.94 -50.83 35.03
N ASP A 302 -13.67 -51.23 35.15
CA ASP A 302 -13.11 -52.52 34.72
C ASP A 302 -13.00 -52.80 33.21
N ASN A 303 -11.77 -52.71 32.67
CA ASN A 303 -10.87 -53.88 32.55
C ASN A 303 -9.67 -53.61 31.63
N ASP A 304 -8.49 -53.83 32.22
CA ASP A 304 -7.36 -54.63 31.75
C ASP A 304 -6.61 -54.34 30.44
N ASP A 305 -5.31 -54.09 30.67
CA ASP A 305 -4.16 -54.86 30.18
C ASP A 305 -3.23 -54.29 29.10
N ASN A 306 -2.06 -53.85 29.62
CA ASN A 306 -0.71 -54.33 29.27
C ASN A 306 -0.20 -54.19 27.83
N ASN A 307 0.74 -53.25 27.61
CA ASN A 307 2.18 -53.55 27.54
C ASN A 307 2.96 -52.37 26.95
N ASN A 308 4.02 -51.96 27.66
CA ASN A 308 5.19 -51.26 27.14
C ASN A 308 6.33 -52.34 27.05
N PRO A 309 7.53 -52.15 26.44
CA PRO A 309 8.17 -50.90 26.02
C PRO A 309 9.12 -50.96 24.78
N THR A 310 9.85 -49.84 24.58
CA THR A 310 11.25 -49.66 24.08
C THR A 310 11.63 -49.56 22.59
N ILE A 311 12.22 -48.37 22.25
CA ILE A 311 13.52 -48.03 21.59
C ILE A 311 13.79 -48.49 20.14
N GLU A 312 14.12 -47.55 19.24
CA GLU A 312 15.44 -47.43 18.53
C GLU A 312 15.46 -46.31 17.48
N ASP A 313 16.56 -45.56 17.51
CA ASP A 313 17.03 -44.56 16.55
C ASP A 313 17.36 -45.21 15.20
N LEU A 314 17.15 -44.50 14.09
CA LEU A 314 17.93 -44.70 12.85
C LEU A 314 18.14 -43.34 12.14
N GLU A 315 19.39 -42.90 12.18
CA GLU A 315 20.03 -42.08 11.15
C GLU A 315 20.17 -42.92 9.87
N ASP A 316 20.03 -42.30 8.70
CA ASP A 316 20.63 -42.80 7.46
C ASP A 316 20.99 -41.58 6.57
N ASP A 317 22.29 -41.31 6.52
CA ASP A 317 22.98 -40.67 5.41
C ASP A 317 23.05 -41.66 4.23
N ASP A 318 22.78 -41.22 3.00
CA ASP A 318 23.76 -41.31 1.91
C ASP A 318 23.22 -40.83 0.54
N GLN A 319 24.11 -40.07 -0.13
CA GLN A 319 24.24 -39.72 -1.56
C GLN A 319 23.43 -38.56 -2.18
#